data_AF-A0A924SY22-F1
#
_entry.id   AF-A0A924SY22-F1
#
_cell.length_a   1.000
_cell.length_b   1.000
_cell.length_c   1.000
_cell.angle_alpha   90.00
_cell.angle_beta   90.00
_cell.angle_gamma   90.00
#
_symmetry.space_group_name_H-M   'P 1'
#
loop_
_entity.id
_entity.type
_entity.pdbx_description
1 polymer ?
#
loop_
_entity_poly.entity_id
_entity_poly.type
_entity_poly.pdbx_seq_one_letter_code
_entity_poly.pdbx_strand_id
1 'polypeptide(L)'
;MSLTLEITDSIQAIDSNSWDALVGDMPLLSHAFLGALEASGSVGKGTGWQPYPMLVHDAGKLVGAMPLYVKSHSYGEYVFDWAWAEAYQRSNLNYYPKLLSAIPFTPITSQRLLGNNAHIQTLMIEALSETMFKHQLSSAHVIFPDDASAALLLQAGWMQRQGVQFRWQNDNFNDFDDFLNTLSHDKRKKIRQERKKV
;
A
#
# COMPACT_ATOMS: atom_id res chain seq x y z
N MET A 1 22.14 3.45 -20.37
CA MET A 1 21.23 3.52 -19.20
C MET A 1 22.11 3.64 -17.98
N SER A 2 21.96 4.72 -17.21
CA SER A 2 22.60 4.85 -15.90
C SER A 2 21.46 4.87 -14.90
N LEU A 3 21.04 3.65 -14.53
CA LEU A 3 20.01 3.46 -13.53
C LEU A 3 20.61 3.72 -12.16
N THR A 4 19.92 4.52 -11.36
CA THR A 4 20.27 4.78 -9.97
C THR A 4 19.06 4.48 -9.10
N LEU A 5 19.28 3.72 -8.03
CA LEU A 5 18.27 3.41 -7.05
C LEU A 5 18.53 4.23 -5.79
N GLU A 6 17.46 4.83 -5.28
CA GLU A 6 17.50 5.70 -4.12
C GLU A 6 16.37 5.34 -3.16
N ILE A 7 16.63 5.44 -1.86
CA ILE A 7 15.61 5.36 -0.82
C ILE A 7 15.65 6.68 -0.06
N THR A 8 14.54 7.40 -0.08
CA THR A 8 14.37 8.69 0.60
C THR A 8 13.72 8.47 1.97
N ASP A 9 13.61 9.50 2.81
CA ASP A 9 13.00 9.42 4.15
C ASP A 9 11.60 10.06 4.22
N SER A 10 11.09 10.61 3.11
CA SER A 10 9.80 11.30 3.04
C SER A 10 9.35 11.46 1.60
N ILE A 11 8.04 11.34 1.36
CA ILE A 11 7.45 11.71 0.06
C ILE A 11 7.66 13.19 -0.28
N GLN A 12 7.75 14.06 0.74
CA GLN A 12 7.91 15.51 0.59
C GLN A 12 9.26 15.92 0.01
N ALA A 13 10.25 15.00 0.01
CA ALA A 13 11.56 15.23 -0.60
C ALA A 13 11.54 14.99 -2.13
N ILE A 14 10.43 14.51 -2.67
CA ILE A 14 10.29 14.09 -4.07
C ILE A 14 9.50 15.15 -4.84
N ASP A 15 9.93 15.47 -6.06
CA ASP A 15 9.15 16.35 -6.94
C ASP A 15 7.78 15.74 -7.24
N SER A 16 6.71 16.47 -6.91
CA SER A 16 5.34 15.97 -7.01
C SER A 16 4.95 15.64 -8.45
N ASN A 17 5.36 16.44 -9.42
CA ASN A 17 5.04 16.22 -10.83
C ASN A 17 5.68 14.92 -11.34
N SER A 18 6.93 14.66 -10.95
CA SER A 18 7.66 13.46 -11.30
C SER A 18 7.04 12.21 -10.69
N TRP A 19 6.63 12.27 -9.42
CA TRP A 19 5.92 11.18 -8.75
C TRP A 19 4.55 10.91 -9.38
N ASP A 20 3.72 11.95 -9.50
CA ASP A 20 2.34 11.84 -9.98
C ASP A 20 2.29 11.36 -11.45
N ALA A 21 3.30 11.68 -12.25
CA ALA A 21 3.46 11.13 -13.60
C ALA A 21 3.59 9.59 -13.65
N LEU A 22 4.02 8.94 -12.56
CA LEU A 22 4.09 7.48 -12.46
C LEU A 22 2.81 6.84 -11.92
N VAL A 23 1.98 7.58 -11.20
CA VAL A 23 0.81 7.07 -10.47
C VAL A 23 -0.42 6.89 -11.37
N GLY A 24 -0.60 7.79 -12.34
CA GLY A 24 -1.83 7.86 -13.14
C GLY A 24 -3.05 8.27 -12.29
N ASP A 25 -4.23 7.72 -12.60
CA ASP A 25 -5.52 8.12 -12.00
C ASP A 25 -5.82 7.52 -10.60
N MET A 26 -4.80 7.29 -9.77
CA MET A 26 -4.97 6.76 -8.42
C MET A 26 -4.74 7.84 -7.35
N PRO A 27 -5.76 8.59 -6.91
CA PRO A 27 -5.58 9.74 -6.03
C PRO A 27 -4.97 9.39 -4.67
N LEU A 28 -5.19 8.16 -4.20
CA LEU A 28 -4.66 7.64 -2.94
C LEU A 28 -3.18 7.25 -3.00
N LEU A 29 -2.56 7.33 -4.18
CA LEU A 29 -1.11 7.22 -4.37
C LEU A 29 -0.49 8.56 -4.76
N SER A 30 -1.28 9.62 -4.96
CA SER A 30 -0.74 10.93 -5.32
C SER A 30 0.23 11.44 -4.27
N HIS A 31 1.21 12.23 -4.70
CA HIS A 31 2.13 12.92 -3.83
C HIS A 31 1.37 13.73 -2.77
N ALA A 32 0.32 14.45 -3.18
CA ALA A 32 -0.49 15.26 -2.28
C ALA A 32 -1.17 14.44 -1.16
N PHE A 33 -1.74 13.27 -1.49
CA PHE A 33 -2.39 12.41 -0.50
C PHE A 33 -1.37 11.82 0.49
N LEU A 34 -0.29 11.23 -0.02
CA LEU A 34 0.76 10.65 0.83
C LEU A 34 1.43 11.72 1.70
N GLY A 35 1.71 12.89 1.12
CA GLY A 35 2.25 14.05 1.84
C GLY A 35 1.32 14.57 2.93
N ALA A 36 0.00 14.52 2.73
CA ALA A 36 -0.97 14.88 3.77
C ALA A 36 -0.95 13.91 4.96
N LEU A 37 -0.71 12.62 4.72
CA LEU A 37 -0.57 11.63 5.80
C LEU A 37 0.69 11.88 6.65
N GLU A 38 1.79 12.25 6.00
CA GLU A 38 3.02 12.66 6.72
C GLU A 38 2.81 13.99 7.47
N ALA A 39 2.26 15.01 6.81
CA ALA A 39 2.05 16.34 7.40
C ALA A 39 1.07 16.34 8.57
N SER A 40 0.08 15.44 8.57
CA SER A 40 -0.87 15.27 9.68
C SER A 40 -0.32 14.46 10.85
N GLY A 41 0.85 13.82 10.70
CA GLY A 41 1.39 12.89 11.70
C GLY A 41 0.65 11.54 11.75
N SER A 42 -0.13 11.21 10.72
CA SER A 42 -0.73 9.87 10.56
C SER A 42 0.34 8.83 10.16
N VAL A 43 1.35 9.30 9.44
CA VAL A 43 2.54 8.56 9.00
C VAL A 43 3.77 9.35 9.45
N GLY A 44 4.86 8.66 9.78
CA GLY A 44 6.12 9.27 10.22
C GLY A 44 6.56 8.80 11.60
N LYS A 45 7.47 9.56 12.21
CA LYS A 45 8.13 9.20 13.46
C LYS A 45 7.12 8.90 14.58
N GLY A 46 7.24 7.73 15.21
CA GLY A 46 6.42 7.33 16.35
C GLY A 46 5.05 6.74 16.01
N THR A 47 4.63 6.75 14.75
CA THR A 47 3.32 6.21 14.29
C THR A 47 3.34 4.71 14.00
N GLY A 48 4.54 4.12 13.97
CA GLY A 48 4.78 2.78 13.46
C GLY A 48 4.63 2.64 11.94
N TRP A 49 4.53 3.77 11.22
CA TRP A 49 4.59 3.90 9.76
C TRP A 49 5.75 4.84 9.40
N GLN A 50 6.99 4.36 9.41
CA GLN A 50 8.13 5.21 9.04
C GLN A 50 8.31 5.19 7.51
N PRO A 51 8.15 6.32 6.79
CA PRO A 51 8.29 6.37 5.33
C PRO A 51 9.74 6.17 4.91
N TYR A 52 9.91 5.39 3.84
CA TYR A 52 11.15 5.20 3.10
C TYR A 52 10.88 4.96 1.60
N PRO A 53 10.26 5.89 0.86
CA PRO A 53 9.93 5.67 -0.55
C PRO A 53 11.17 5.27 -1.37
N MET A 54 11.03 4.23 -2.17
CA MET A 54 12.08 3.77 -3.09
C MET A 54 11.86 4.37 -4.47
N LEU A 55 12.94 4.83 -5.09
CA LEU A 55 12.95 5.54 -6.36
C LEU A 55 13.97 4.92 -7.31
N VAL A 56 13.65 4.90 -8.59
CA VAL A 56 14.57 4.53 -9.66
C VAL A 56 14.63 5.68 -10.66
N HIS A 57 15.84 6.19 -10.89
CA HIS A 57 16.11 7.22 -11.87
C HIS A 57 16.91 6.67 -13.05
N ASP A 58 16.60 7.08 -14.28
CA ASP A 58 17.43 6.89 -15.46
C ASP A 58 17.87 8.26 -15.97
N ALA A 59 19.19 8.49 -15.99
CA ALA A 59 19.78 9.78 -16.38
C ALA A 59 19.14 11.00 -15.67
N GLY A 60 18.83 10.84 -14.37
CA GLY A 60 18.24 11.88 -13.53
C GLY A 60 16.71 12.03 -13.64
N LYS A 61 16.05 11.30 -14.53
CA LYS A 61 14.59 11.27 -14.61
C LYS A 61 14.02 10.15 -13.75
N LEU A 62 13.02 10.43 -12.91
CA LEU A 62 12.29 9.41 -12.16
C LEU A 62 11.49 8.52 -13.14
N VAL A 63 11.77 7.22 -13.12
CA VAL A 63 11.20 6.22 -14.05
C VAL A 63 10.53 5.05 -13.35
N GLY A 64 10.73 4.90 -12.04
CA GLY A 64 10.02 3.95 -11.20
C GLY A 64 10.02 4.40 -9.75
N ALA A 65 8.97 4.02 -9.01
CA ALA A 65 8.86 4.33 -7.59
C ALA A 65 8.03 3.29 -6.85
N MET A 66 8.19 3.23 -5.53
CA MET A 66 7.41 2.37 -4.65
C MET A 66 7.14 3.11 -3.33
N PRO A 67 5.87 3.28 -2.91
CA PRO A 67 5.57 3.70 -1.55
C PRO A 67 6.03 2.59 -0.62
N LEU A 68 6.95 2.91 0.29
CA LEU A 68 7.63 1.93 1.12
C LEU A 68 7.77 2.48 2.54
N TYR A 69 7.57 1.61 3.53
CA TYR A 69 7.56 1.96 4.94
C TYR A 69 8.27 0.89 5.76
N VAL A 70 8.94 1.31 6.83
CA VAL A 70 9.33 0.43 7.92
C VAL A 70 8.21 0.43 8.96
N LYS A 71 7.71 -0.76 9.28
CA LYS A 71 6.59 -0.98 10.21
C LYS A 71 7.08 -1.55 11.53
N SER A 72 6.63 -0.96 12.64
CA SER A 72 6.85 -1.48 14.00
C SER A 72 5.64 -2.24 14.58
N HIS A 73 4.49 -2.22 13.88
CA HIS A 73 3.27 -2.96 14.20
C HIS A 73 2.36 -3.08 12.96
N SER A 74 1.39 -4.01 12.96
CA SER A 74 0.45 -4.21 11.84
C SER A 74 -0.76 -3.25 11.79
N TYR A 75 -0.92 -2.34 12.76
CA TYR A 75 -2.04 -1.39 12.72
C TYR A 75 -2.03 -0.51 11.46
N GLY A 76 -3.20 -0.36 10.85
CA GLY A 76 -3.43 0.41 9.62
C GLY A 76 -3.17 -0.35 8.31
N GLU A 77 -2.69 -1.59 8.36
CA GLU A 77 -2.39 -2.39 7.14
C GLU A 77 -3.65 -3.04 6.54
N TYR A 78 -4.73 -3.15 7.32
CA TYR A 78 -5.96 -3.88 6.96
C TYR A 78 -5.74 -5.35 6.55
N VAL A 79 -4.55 -5.87 6.83
CA VAL A 79 -4.19 -7.29 6.83
C VAL A 79 -3.59 -7.58 8.19
N PHE A 80 -4.14 -8.55 8.90
CA PHE A 80 -3.67 -8.92 10.23
C PHE A 80 -2.63 -10.03 10.14
N ASP A 81 -1.42 -9.72 10.56
CA ASP A 81 -0.27 -10.64 10.59
C ASP A 81 -0.01 -11.22 11.98
N TRP A 82 -1.03 -11.27 12.84
CA TRP A 82 -0.89 -11.81 14.21
C TRP A 82 -0.34 -13.24 14.22
N ALA A 83 -0.76 -14.08 13.27
CA ALA A 83 -0.24 -15.44 13.15
C ALA A 83 1.28 -15.47 12.86
N TRP A 84 1.80 -14.53 12.06
CA TRP A 84 3.24 -14.42 11.80
C TRP A 84 3.98 -13.91 13.02
N ALA A 85 3.46 -12.85 13.66
CA ALA A 85 4.04 -12.29 14.87
C ALA A 85 4.11 -13.33 16.00
N GLU A 86 3.04 -14.10 16.21
CA GLU A 86 3.03 -15.20 17.18
C GLU A 86 4.03 -16.30 16.83
N ALA A 87 4.15 -16.69 15.56
CA ALA A 87 5.09 -17.72 15.15
C ALA A 87 6.55 -17.30 15.43
N TYR A 88 6.91 -16.06 15.11
CA TYR A 88 8.23 -15.49 15.42
C TYR A 88 8.49 -15.48 16.92
N GLN A 89 7.52 -15.03 17.71
CA GLN A 89 7.64 -15.00 19.18
C GLN A 89 7.86 -16.40 19.76
N ARG A 90 7.12 -17.42 19.27
CA ARG A 90 7.30 -18.82 19.68
C ARG A 90 8.68 -19.37 19.35
N SER A 91 9.34 -18.80 18.33
CA SER A 91 10.72 -19.12 17.94
C SER A 91 11.77 -18.17 18.54
N ASN A 92 11.38 -17.29 19.48
CA ASN A 92 12.25 -16.29 20.10
C ASN A 92 12.91 -15.34 19.08
N LEU A 93 12.19 -15.02 18.00
CA LEU A 93 12.56 -14.07 16.96
C LEU A 93 11.68 -12.82 17.02
N ASN A 94 12.20 -11.69 16.55
CA ASN A 94 11.44 -10.45 16.43
C ASN A 94 10.77 -10.37 15.05
N TYR A 95 9.44 -10.24 15.01
CA TYR A 95 8.71 -10.03 13.76
C TYR A 95 8.75 -8.58 13.28
N TYR A 96 9.02 -7.61 14.15
CA TYR A 96 9.21 -6.21 13.77
C TYR A 96 10.65 -5.79 14.08
N PRO A 97 11.23 -4.84 13.31
CA PRO A 97 10.61 -4.15 12.17
C PRO A 97 10.53 -5.01 10.89
N LYS A 98 9.52 -4.72 10.07
CA LYS A 98 9.33 -5.29 8.71
C LYS A 98 9.22 -4.18 7.65
N LEU A 99 9.52 -4.49 6.40
CA LEU A 99 9.22 -3.61 5.27
C LEU A 99 7.78 -3.82 4.78
N LEU A 100 7.16 -2.73 4.36
CA LEU A 100 5.83 -2.72 3.80
C LEU A 100 5.74 -1.75 2.63
N SER A 101 5.33 -2.25 1.46
CA SER A 101 4.76 -1.43 0.40
C SER A 101 3.23 -1.49 0.45
N ALA A 102 2.60 -0.35 0.71
CA ALA A 102 1.15 -0.19 0.80
C ALA A 102 0.76 1.28 0.62
N ILE A 103 -0.53 1.53 0.42
CA ILE A 103 -1.11 2.84 0.72
C ILE A 103 -1.50 2.81 2.20
N PRO A 104 -0.99 3.72 3.05
CA PRO A 104 -1.35 3.71 4.47
C PRO A 104 -2.85 3.86 4.67
N PHE A 105 -3.38 3.09 5.62
CA PHE A 105 -4.79 3.13 6.05
C PHE A 105 -5.83 2.88 4.95
N THR A 106 -5.44 2.31 3.81
CA THR A 106 -6.28 2.25 2.62
C THR A 106 -6.25 0.85 2.00
N PRO A 107 -7.28 0.01 2.20
CA PRO A 107 -7.30 -1.36 1.70
C PRO A 107 -7.72 -1.47 0.23
N ILE A 108 -7.10 -0.69 -0.65
CA ILE A 108 -7.44 -0.65 -2.09
C ILE A 108 -6.37 -1.34 -2.93
N THR A 109 -6.84 -2.21 -3.82
CA THR A 109 -6.04 -2.80 -4.89
C THR A 109 -5.64 -1.74 -5.89
N SER A 110 -4.33 -1.55 -6.07
CA SER A 110 -3.75 -0.66 -7.07
C SER A 110 -2.28 -0.99 -7.30
N GLN A 111 -1.63 -0.29 -8.23
CA GLN A 111 -0.20 -0.43 -8.45
C GLN A 111 0.59 -0.29 -7.15
N ARG A 112 1.59 -1.17 -6.97
CA ARG A 112 2.60 -1.05 -5.90
C ARG A 112 4.00 -0.84 -6.43
N LEU A 113 4.19 -1.13 -7.72
CA LEU A 113 5.40 -0.90 -8.48
C LEU A 113 5.10 0.20 -9.51
N LEU A 114 5.29 1.47 -9.12
CA LEU A 114 4.94 2.62 -9.97
C LEU A 114 5.89 2.71 -11.17
N GLY A 115 5.35 3.13 -12.31
CA GLY A 115 6.03 3.11 -13.60
C GLY A 115 5.52 2.01 -14.53
N ASN A 116 5.94 2.05 -15.79
CA ASN A 116 5.38 1.20 -16.87
C ASN A 116 6.40 0.25 -17.51
N ASN A 117 7.62 0.19 -16.96
CA ASN A 117 8.69 -0.66 -17.49
C ASN A 117 8.91 -1.85 -16.55
N ALA A 118 8.56 -3.05 -17.02
CA ALA A 118 8.69 -4.29 -16.27
C ALA A 118 10.13 -4.54 -15.77
N HIS A 119 11.16 -4.16 -16.53
CA HIS A 119 12.56 -4.32 -16.09
C HIS A 119 12.87 -3.45 -14.86
N ILE A 120 12.37 -2.21 -14.84
CA ILE A 120 12.53 -1.30 -13.69
C ILE A 120 11.74 -1.81 -12.49
N GLN A 121 10.52 -2.32 -12.71
CA GLN A 121 9.69 -2.88 -11.66
C GLN A 121 10.34 -4.13 -11.03
N THR A 122 10.91 -5.03 -11.82
CA THR A 122 11.68 -6.18 -11.33
C THR A 122 12.89 -5.74 -10.52
N LEU A 123 13.64 -4.74 -10.99
CA LEU A 123 14.77 -4.18 -10.24
C LEU A 123 14.35 -3.61 -8.88
N MET A 124 13.18 -2.98 -8.77
CA MET A 124 12.64 -2.56 -7.47
C MET A 124 12.30 -3.73 -6.54
N ILE A 125 11.80 -4.85 -7.07
CA ILE A 125 11.50 -6.05 -6.27
C ILE A 125 12.80 -6.68 -5.72
N GLU A 126 13.84 -6.75 -6.55
CA GLU A 126 15.16 -7.23 -6.16
C GLU A 126 15.75 -6.34 -5.07
N ALA A 127 15.76 -5.02 -5.30
CA ALA A 127 16.25 -4.05 -4.34
C ALA A 127 15.46 -4.04 -3.02
N LEU A 128 14.15 -4.28 -3.05
CA LEU A 128 13.33 -4.43 -1.84
C LEU A 128 13.81 -5.62 -1.00
N SER A 129 14.12 -6.73 -1.66
CA SER A 129 14.65 -7.94 -1.00
C SER A 129 16.04 -7.69 -0.43
N GLU A 130 16.93 -7.08 -1.20
CA GLU A 130 18.28 -6.71 -0.76
C GLU A 130 18.25 -5.74 0.43
N THR A 131 17.37 -4.73 0.39
CA THR A 131 17.18 -3.76 1.47
C THR A 131 16.74 -4.46 2.75
N MET A 132 15.77 -5.38 2.66
CA MET A 132 15.32 -6.18 3.81
C MET A 132 16.49 -6.94 4.46
N PHE A 133 17.28 -7.66 3.67
CA PHE A 133 18.43 -8.41 4.19
C PHE A 133 19.54 -7.51 4.75
N LYS A 134 19.91 -6.46 4.02
CA LYS A 134 20.94 -5.49 4.42
C LYS A 134 20.64 -4.84 5.76
N HIS A 135 19.37 -4.51 6.00
CA HIS A 135 18.92 -3.88 7.24
C HIS A 135 18.42 -4.86 8.30
N GLN A 136 18.59 -6.18 8.08
CA GLN A 136 18.18 -7.25 9.01
C GLN A 136 16.71 -7.13 9.44
N LEU A 137 15.85 -6.77 8.49
CA LEU A 137 14.41 -6.68 8.69
C LEU A 137 13.82 -8.09 8.59
N SER A 138 12.80 -8.38 9.40
CA SER A 138 12.24 -9.73 9.54
C SER A 138 11.61 -10.25 8.25
N SER A 139 10.91 -9.37 7.54
CA SER A 139 10.18 -9.66 6.32
C SER A 139 9.92 -8.39 5.51
N ALA A 140 9.50 -8.59 4.27
CA ALA A 140 8.99 -7.53 3.40
C ALA A 140 7.62 -7.96 2.86
N HIS A 141 6.69 -7.02 2.78
CA HIS A 141 5.32 -7.26 2.36
C HIS A 141 4.88 -6.25 1.32
N VAL A 142 4.13 -6.70 0.31
CA VAL A 142 3.42 -5.83 -0.63
C VAL A 142 1.94 -6.12 -0.50
N ILE A 143 1.16 -5.14 -0.05
CA ILE A 143 -0.25 -5.35 0.32
C ILE A 143 -1.19 -4.65 -0.67
N PHE A 144 -2.21 -5.40 -1.11
CA PHE A 144 -3.16 -5.02 -2.17
C PHE A 144 -2.49 -4.60 -3.49
N PRO A 145 -1.50 -5.36 -4.02
CA PRO A 145 -1.01 -5.11 -5.37
C PRO A 145 -2.12 -5.39 -6.40
N ASP A 146 -2.13 -4.63 -7.48
CA ASP A 146 -2.88 -4.98 -8.68
C ASP A 146 -2.30 -6.23 -9.37
N ASP A 147 -3.03 -6.77 -10.34
CA ASP A 147 -2.68 -8.03 -11.00
C ASP A 147 -1.31 -7.97 -11.69
N ALA A 148 -0.96 -6.81 -12.25
CA ALA A 148 0.34 -6.58 -12.88
C ALA A 148 1.49 -6.61 -11.86
N SER A 149 1.34 -5.89 -10.74
CA SER A 149 2.35 -5.92 -9.67
C SER A 149 2.46 -7.30 -9.04
N ALA A 150 1.34 -7.98 -8.82
CA ALA A 150 1.31 -9.32 -8.21
C ALA A 150 1.98 -10.38 -9.11
N ALA A 151 1.77 -10.30 -10.43
CA ALA A 151 2.42 -11.20 -11.39
C ALA A 151 3.94 -11.07 -11.37
N LEU A 152 4.47 -9.85 -11.31
CA LEU A 152 5.92 -9.61 -11.23
C LEU A 152 6.51 -10.12 -9.91
N LEU A 153 5.83 -9.89 -8.79
CA LEU A 153 6.25 -10.41 -7.48
C LEU A 153 6.30 -11.95 -7.47
N LEU A 154 5.29 -12.61 -8.03
CA LEU A 154 5.26 -14.07 -8.16
C LEU A 154 6.43 -14.59 -9.02
N GLN A 155 6.71 -13.94 -10.15
CA GLN A 155 7.83 -14.29 -11.02
C GLN A 155 9.19 -14.13 -10.31
N ALA A 156 9.30 -13.13 -9.44
CA ALA A 156 10.48 -12.90 -8.60
C ALA A 156 10.57 -13.85 -7.38
N GLY A 157 9.67 -14.83 -7.25
CA GLY A 157 9.69 -15.85 -6.19
C GLY A 157 9.04 -15.43 -4.87
N TRP A 158 8.28 -14.34 -4.84
CA TRP A 158 7.55 -13.92 -3.64
C TRP A 158 6.35 -14.84 -3.36
N MET A 159 6.06 -15.05 -2.07
CA MET A 159 4.92 -15.84 -1.64
C MET A 159 3.62 -15.02 -1.68
N GLN A 160 2.60 -15.55 -2.37
CA GLN A 160 1.28 -14.93 -2.40
C GLN A 160 0.39 -15.43 -1.27
N ARG A 161 -0.22 -14.50 -0.53
CA ARG A 161 -1.33 -14.77 0.38
C ARG A 161 -2.61 -14.21 -0.21
N GLN A 162 -3.62 -15.06 -0.36
CA GLN A 162 -4.94 -14.64 -0.82
C GLN A 162 -5.81 -14.19 0.37
N GLY A 163 -6.62 -13.16 0.13
CA GLY A 163 -7.61 -12.64 1.07
C GLY A 163 -8.91 -12.31 0.37
N VAL A 164 -10.00 -12.23 1.13
CA VAL A 164 -11.32 -11.85 0.61
C VAL A 164 -11.59 -10.40 0.98
N GLN A 165 -11.99 -9.60 -0.01
CA GLN A 165 -12.51 -8.26 0.20
C GLN A 165 -13.95 -8.17 -0.29
N PHE A 166 -14.77 -7.45 0.47
CA PHE A 166 -16.13 -7.11 0.04
C PHE A 166 -16.12 -5.67 -0.47
N ARG A 167 -16.39 -5.52 -1.76
CA ARG A 167 -16.54 -4.21 -2.41
C ARG A 167 -18.01 -3.98 -2.70
N TRP A 168 -18.56 -2.90 -2.17
CA TRP A 168 -19.84 -2.42 -2.63
C TRP A 168 -19.66 -1.83 -4.04
N GLN A 169 -20.55 -2.22 -4.94
CA GLN A 169 -20.60 -1.67 -6.29
C GLN A 169 -21.98 -1.04 -6.46
N ASN A 170 -22.01 0.18 -6.99
CA ASN A 170 -23.27 0.82 -7.31
C ASN A 170 -23.91 0.10 -8.50
N ASP A 171 -25.08 -0.50 -8.30
CA ASP A 171 -25.86 -1.11 -9.38
C ASP A 171 -26.76 -0.05 -10.05
N ASN A 172 -26.13 1.04 -10.49
CA ASN A 172 -26.77 2.20 -11.12
C ASN A 172 -27.88 2.87 -10.28
N PHE A 173 -27.79 2.82 -8.95
CA PHE A 173 -28.68 3.59 -8.08
C PHE A 173 -28.37 5.09 -8.24
N ASN A 174 -29.41 5.90 -8.43
CA ASN A 174 -29.27 7.35 -8.56
C ASN A 174 -29.26 8.03 -7.20
N ASP A 175 -29.93 7.41 -6.23
CA ASP A 175 -30.01 7.90 -4.87
C ASP A 175 -30.03 6.75 -3.84
N PHE A 176 -30.13 7.15 -2.58
CA PHE A 176 -30.16 6.20 -1.47
C PHE A 176 -31.46 5.37 -1.42
N ASP A 177 -32.58 5.94 -1.86
CA ASP A 177 -33.87 5.26 -1.83
C ASP A 177 -33.93 4.18 -2.92
N ASP A 178 -33.32 4.39 -4.08
CA ASP A 178 -33.10 3.39 -5.12
C ASP A 178 -32.40 2.15 -4.54
N PHE A 179 -31.26 2.33 -3.84
CA PHE A 179 -30.57 1.24 -3.16
C PHE A 179 -31.47 0.56 -2.12
N LEU A 180 -32.13 1.34 -1.26
CA LEU A 180 -33.01 0.81 -0.22
C LEU A 180 -34.18 0.00 -0.78
N ASN A 181 -34.66 0.34 -1.96
CA ASN A 181 -35.77 -0.34 -2.63
C ASN A 181 -35.42 -1.77 -3.05
N THR A 182 -34.13 -2.09 -3.22
CA THR A 182 -33.65 -3.46 -3.48
C THR A 182 -33.70 -4.36 -2.23
N LEU A 183 -33.79 -3.77 -1.04
CA LEU A 183 -33.75 -4.51 0.23
C LEU A 183 -35.15 -4.89 0.70
N SER A 184 -35.23 -5.96 1.50
CA SER A 184 -36.46 -6.34 2.21
C SER A 184 -36.94 -5.22 3.13
N HIS A 185 -38.25 -5.18 3.38
CA HIS A 185 -38.89 -4.16 4.21
C HIS A 185 -38.18 -3.97 5.57
N ASP A 186 -37.84 -5.05 6.25
CA ASP A 186 -37.23 -4.98 7.57
C ASP A 186 -35.80 -4.43 7.54
N LYS A 187 -35.00 -4.81 6.54
CA LYS A 187 -33.65 -4.24 6.34
C LYS A 187 -33.75 -2.75 6.01
N ARG A 188 -34.65 -2.39 5.08
CA ARG A 188 -34.92 -1.00 4.69
C ARG A 188 -35.34 -0.15 5.90
N LYS A 189 -36.29 -0.63 6.70
CA LYS A 189 -36.78 0.04 7.91
C LYS A 189 -35.66 0.27 8.92
N LYS A 190 -34.83 -0.76 9.19
CA LYS A 190 -33.69 -0.65 10.12
C LYS A 190 -32.66 0.38 9.63
N ILE A 191 -32.25 0.33 8.36
CA ILE A 191 -31.28 1.30 7.81
C ILE A 191 -31.81 2.74 7.91
N ARG A 192 -33.09 2.97 7.58
CA ARG A 192 -33.72 4.29 7.72
C ARG A 192 -33.78 4.76 9.18
N GLN A 193 -34.03 3.86 10.12
CA GLN A 193 -34.04 4.19 11.56
C GLN A 193 -32.65 4.57 12.06
N GLU A 194 -31.60 3.82 11.70
CA GLU A 194 -30.23 4.15 12.10
C GLU A 194 -29.77 5.48 11.50
N ARG A 195 -30.09 5.76 10.24
CA ARG A 195 -29.72 7.04 9.59
C ARG A 195 -30.35 8.27 10.25
N LYS A 196 -31.50 8.15 10.92
CA LYS A 196 -32.13 9.26 11.66
C LYS A 196 -31.41 9.62 12.97
N LYS A 197 -30.49 8.79 13.44
CA LYS A 197 -29.76 9.00 14.70
C LYS A 197 -28.48 9.82 14.53
N VAL A 198 -28.08 10.10 13.29
CA VAL A 198 -26.91 10.89 12.90
C VAL A 198 -27.40 12.20 12.30
#